data_AF-A0A7S0V4B1-F1
#
_entry.id   AF-A0A7S0V4B1-F1
#
_cell.length_a   1.000
_cell.length_b   1.000
_cell.length_c   1.000
_cell.angle_alpha   90.00
_cell.angle_beta   90.00
_cell.angle_gamma   90.00
#
_symmetry.space_group_name_H-M   'P 1'
#
loop_
_entity.id
_entity.type
_entity.pdbx_description
1 polymer ?
#
loop_
_entity_poly.entity_id
_entity_poly.type
_entity_poly.pdbx_seq_one_letter_code
_entity_poly.pdbx_strand_id
1 'polypeptide(L)'
;GGGGGGGGLYFSLLTAIFRFLNPRFRQMELAESAKHLYGNTEHLLVMLVRDFPDVLCEYYMPLCEAIASNSSIRLRNLVLSACPKTVQLPDPFSFNLKMNPIPEFQIPPRIVVGSTQRLPDIIGSKVLEYLACRQPTILPEELAKVLVLNPMDAKVQGSNYNILLLNALILFIGDQAKSPSSPYHASAQDLFLKLIKELNEEGCYLMLNAMANHLRYPNAHTYYFSYSLLNLFTEAPTGILKGRITHVLLERLFVSPPHPWGLLVTSVELAKNKRYNFLAHKFPKDIPDVENLCDRLSQMLRGIALGHDEIAAFISAQNVGENISHIDASTATVPSMNSTSTTANPSTAIATATTITAPPPPPLSLLSPPANNSEGGIRL
;
A
#
# COMPACT_ATOMS: atom_id res chain seq x y z
N GLY A 1 -16.52 13.75 -22.61
CA GLY A 1 -17.43 14.37 -21.64
C GLY A 1 -18.72 13.56 -21.61
N GLY A 2 -19.23 13.27 -20.41
CA GLY A 2 -20.50 12.53 -20.22
C GLY A 2 -20.34 11.10 -19.68
N GLY A 3 -19.95 10.93 -18.41
CA GLY A 3 -19.94 9.63 -17.74
C GLY A 3 -20.11 9.67 -16.20
N GLY A 4 -20.31 10.86 -15.62
CA GLY A 4 -20.17 11.09 -14.17
C GLY A 4 -21.38 10.75 -13.29
N GLY A 5 -22.52 10.33 -13.85
CA GLY A 5 -23.76 10.13 -13.07
C GLY A 5 -23.80 8.83 -12.25
N GLY A 6 -23.42 7.70 -12.86
CA GLY A 6 -23.55 6.38 -12.22
C GLY A 6 -22.44 6.06 -11.22
N GLY A 7 -21.19 6.40 -11.57
CA GLY A 7 -20.03 6.15 -10.71
C GLY A 7 -20.15 6.88 -9.36
N GLY A 8 -20.49 8.17 -9.38
CA GLY A 8 -20.64 8.97 -8.16
C GLY A 8 -21.66 8.40 -7.16
N LEU A 9 -22.78 7.86 -7.64
CA LEU A 9 -23.79 7.21 -6.79
C LEU A 9 -23.25 5.90 -6.20
N TYR A 10 -22.60 5.07 -7.01
CA TYR A 10 -22.03 3.80 -6.55
C TYR A 10 -20.95 4.01 -5.48
N PHE A 11 -20.04 4.97 -5.66
CA PHE A 11 -19.03 5.27 -4.63
C PHE A 11 -19.62 5.91 -3.38
N SER A 12 -20.74 6.63 -3.49
CA SER A 12 -21.46 7.15 -2.33
C SER A 12 -22.01 5.99 -1.48
N LEU A 13 -22.53 4.94 -2.11
CA LEU A 13 -22.98 3.72 -1.44
C LEU A 13 -21.79 2.96 -0.82
N LEU A 14 -20.70 2.78 -1.56
CA LEU A 14 -19.50 2.11 -1.06
C LEU A 14 -18.90 2.86 0.16
N THR A 15 -18.86 4.18 0.08
CA THR A 15 -18.46 5.06 1.19
C THR A 15 -19.38 4.90 2.40
N ALA A 16 -20.69 4.76 2.18
CA ALA A 16 -21.65 4.52 3.27
C ALA A 16 -21.41 3.17 3.96
N ILE A 17 -21.10 2.11 3.20
CA ILE A 17 -20.73 0.80 3.76
C ILE A 17 -19.48 0.91 4.64
N PHE A 18 -18.42 1.57 4.15
CA PHE A 18 -17.19 1.74 4.93
C PHE A 18 -17.42 2.53 6.22
N ARG A 19 -18.19 3.64 6.15
CA ARG A 19 -18.54 4.44 7.33
C ARG A 19 -19.36 3.64 8.34
N PHE A 20 -20.25 2.76 7.89
CA PHE A 20 -21.04 1.89 8.76
C PHE A 20 -20.18 0.84 9.48
N LEU A 21 -19.14 0.33 8.81
CA LEU A 21 -18.25 -0.69 9.36
C LEU A 21 -17.19 -0.09 10.32
N ASN A 22 -16.76 1.15 10.11
CA ASN A 22 -15.69 1.80 10.90
C ASN A 22 -15.83 1.72 12.44
N PRO A 23 -16.97 2.07 13.05
CA PRO A 23 -17.11 2.01 14.51
C PRO A 23 -17.05 0.57 15.03
N ARG A 24 -17.48 -0.39 14.21
CA ARG A 24 -17.53 -1.82 14.57
C ARG A 24 -16.15 -2.46 14.51
N PHE A 25 -15.29 -2.05 13.58
CA PHE A 25 -13.89 -2.49 13.54
C PHE A 25 -13.08 -2.09 14.78
N ARG A 26 -13.47 -1.01 15.47
CA ARG A 26 -12.83 -0.56 16.72
C ARG A 26 -13.24 -1.40 17.94
N GLN A 27 -14.29 -2.20 17.83
CA GLN A 27 -14.77 -3.08 18.89
C GLN A 27 -14.12 -4.47 18.71
N MET A 28 -13.50 -5.02 19.76
CA MET A 28 -12.76 -6.30 19.69
C MET A 28 -13.65 -7.51 19.34
N GLU A 29 -14.97 -7.41 19.48
CA GLU A 29 -15.92 -8.45 19.07
C GLU A 29 -16.89 -7.92 18.02
N LEU A 30 -16.61 -8.24 16.75
CA LEU A 30 -17.57 -8.09 15.68
C LEU A 30 -18.66 -9.16 15.83
N ALA A 31 -19.93 -8.74 15.88
CA ALA A 31 -21.06 -9.65 15.71
C ALA A 31 -20.90 -10.46 14.41
N GLU A 32 -21.38 -11.69 14.38
CA GLU A 32 -21.18 -12.59 13.22
C GLU A 32 -21.73 -12.00 11.91
N SER A 33 -22.84 -11.27 11.97
CA SER A 33 -23.39 -10.52 10.85
C SER A 33 -22.44 -9.43 10.32
N ALA A 34 -21.69 -8.77 11.20
CA ALA A 34 -20.70 -7.76 10.82
C ALA A 34 -19.47 -8.39 10.16
N LYS A 35 -19.05 -9.60 10.58
CA LYS A 35 -17.98 -10.35 9.92
C LYS A 35 -18.39 -10.78 8.51
N HIS A 36 -19.60 -11.30 8.33
CA HIS A 36 -20.12 -11.62 7.00
C HIS A 36 -20.21 -10.38 6.11
N LEU A 37 -20.70 -9.25 6.63
CA LEU A 37 -20.75 -7.99 5.87
C LEU A 37 -19.35 -7.52 5.47
N TYR A 38 -18.37 -7.64 6.37
CA TYR A 38 -16.97 -7.34 6.07
C TYR A 38 -16.43 -8.21 4.95
N GLY A 39 -16.55 -9.54 5.08
CA GLY A 39 -16.10 -10.48 4.05
C GLY A 39 -16.76 -10.21 2.70
N ASN A 40 -18.07 -9.94 2.67
CA ASN A 40 -18.76 -9.60 1.43
C ASN A 40 -18.30 -8.25 0.84
N THR A 41 -17.95 -7.28 1.69
CA THR A 41 -17.39 -6.00 1.26
C THR A 41 -15.99 -6.18 0.66
N GLU A 42 -15.17 -7.07 1.23
CA GLU A 42 -13.87 -7.43 0.63
C GLU A 42 -14.05 -8.10 -0.74
N HIS A 43 -14.94 -9.09 -0.85
CA HIS A 43 -15.22 -9.75 -2.14
C HIS A 43 -15.72 -8.76 -3.19
N LEU A 44 -16.61 -7.84 -2.81
CA LEU A 44 -17.08 -6.78 -3.68
C LEU A 44 -15.92 -5.91 -4.19
N LEU A 45 -15.02 -5.49 -3.29
CA LEU A 45 -13.83 -4.72 -3.67
C LEU A 45 -12.90 -5.51 -4.59
N VAL A 46 -12.66 -6.79 -4.33
CA VAL A 46 -11.85 -7.64 -5.22
C VAL A 46 -12.45 -7.67 -6.64
N MET A 47 -13.77 -7.82 -6.74
CA MET A 47 -14.46 -7.76 -8.04
C MET A 47 -14.30 -6.40 -8.73
N LEU A 48 -14.46 -5.30 -7.97
CA LEU A 48 -14.29 -3.95 -8.52
C LEU A 48 -12.85 -3.68 -8.98
N VAL A 49 -11.85 -4.17 -8.24
CA VAL A 49 -10.42 -4.05 -8.59
C VAL A 49 -10.11 -4.82 -9.88
N ARG A 50 -10.78 -5.95 -10.12
CA ARG A 50 -10.62 -6.72 -11.36
C ARG A 50 -11.35 -6.08 -12.55
N ASP A 51 -12.62 -5.75 -12.36
CA ASP A 51 -13.51 -5.40 -13.48
C ASP A 51 -13.49 -3.90 -13.80
N PHE A 52 -13.38 -3.05 -12.78
CA PHE A 52 -13.47 -1.59 -12.85
C PHE A 52 -12.33 -0.85 -12.12
N PRO A 53 -11.06 -1.23 -12.32
CA PRO A 53 -9.93 -0.64 -11.60
C PRO A 53 -9.76 0.85 -11.86
N ASP A 54 -9.96 1.32 -13.10
CA ASP A 54 -9.79 2.73 -13.48
C ASP A 54 -10.67 3.65 -12.62
N VAL A 55 -11.90 3.20 -12.36
CA VAL A 55 -12.85 3.97 -11.56
C VAL A 55 -12.44 3.98 -10.09
N LEU A 56 -11.95 2.86 -9.55
CA LEU A 56 -11.37 2.85 -8.20
C LEU A 56 -10.14 3.75 -8.09
N CYS A 57 -9.29 3.79 -9.12
CA CYS A 57 -8.11 4.65 -9.16
C CYS A 57 -8.48 6.14 -9.06
N GLU A 58 -9.58 6.56 -9.68
CA GLU A 58 -10.08 7.94 -9.64
C GLU A 58 -10.68 8.31 -8.27
N TYR A 59 -11.41 7.38 -7.64
CA TYR A 59 -12.11 7.58 -6.37
C TYR A 59 -11.32 7.12 -5.13
N TYR A 60 -10.04 6.77 -5.27
CA TYR A 60 -9.26 6.18 -4.16
C TYR A 60 -9.19 7.09 -2.92
N MET A 61 -9.08 8.42 -3.08
CA MET A 61 -9.00 9.37 -1.95
C MET A 61 -10.25 9.32 -1.07
N PRO A 62 -11.47 9.61 -1.57
CA PRO A 62 -12.67 9.55 -0.74
C PRO A 62 -12.93 8.14 -0.18
N LEU A 63 -12.55 7.08 -0.89
CA LEU A 63 -12.66 5.72 -0.37
C LEU A 63 -11.69 5.45 0.78
N CYS A 64 -10.42 5.85 0.66
CA CYS A 64 -9.44 5.74 1.74
C CYS A 64 -9.79 6.63 2.93
N GLU A 65 -10.40 7.80 2.72
CA GLU A 65 -10.93 8.66 3.79
C GLU A 65 -12.13 8.02 4.50
N ALA A 66 -12.95 7.26 3.76
CA ALA A 66 -14.08 6.53 4.32
C ALA A 66 -13.67 5.27 5.08
N ILE A 67 -12.48 4.70 4.81
CA ILE A 67 -11.88 3.60 5.57
C ILE A 67 -11.02 4.21 6.68
N ALA A 68 -11.54 4.25 7.92
CA ALA A 68 -10.84 4.91 9.03
C ALA A 68 -9.37 4.46 9.14
N SER A 69 -8.46 5.39 9.44
CA SER A 69 -6.99 5.17 9.43
C SER A 69 -6.55 3.91 10.18
N ASN A 70 -7.28 3.55 11.25
CA ASN A 70 -7.00 2.47 12.18
C ASN A 70 -7.94 1.26 12.10
N SER A 71 -8.77 1.11 11.06
CA SER A 71 -9.81 0.07 11.03
C SER A 71 -9.46 -1.17 10.20
N SER A 72 -9.31 -1.03 8.88
CA SER A 72 -8.97 -2.15 7.99
C SER A 72 -7.90 -1.77 6.98
N ILE A 73 -6.68 -2.23 7.24
CA ILE A 73 -5.53 -2.10 6.34
C ILE A 73 -5.80 -2.87 5.03
N ARG A 74 -6.51 -4.01 5.09
CA ARG A 74 -6.82 -4.84 3.92
C ARG A 74 -7.78 -4.16 2.95
N LEU A 75 -8.88 -3.56 3.44
CA LEU A 75 -9.79 -2.79 2.57
C LEU A 75 -9.05 -1.61 1.93
N ARG A 76 -8.18 -0.94 2.69
CA ARG A 76 -7.35 0.15 2.16
C ARG A 76 -6.41 -0.35 1.06
N ASN A 77 -5.72 -1.46 1.30
CA ASN A 77 -4.82 -2.04 0.31
C ASN A 77 -5.55 -2.44 -0.96
N LEU A 78 -6.74 -3.06 -0.87
CA LEU A 78 -7.57 -3.38 -2.03
C LEU A 78 -7.83 -2.14 -2.91
N VAL A 79 -8.24 -1.03 -2.29
CA VAL A 79 -8.47 0.24 -3.00
C VAL A 79 -7.17 0.79 -3.62
N LEU A 80 -6.07 0.79 -2.86
CA LEU A 80 -4.79 1.35 -3.29
C LEU A 80 -4.03 0.48 -4.31
N SER A 81 -4.38 -0.81 -4.40
CA SER A 81 -3.84 -1.77 -5.37
C SER A 81 -4.49 -1.68 -6.74
N ALA A 82 -5.60 -0.96 -6.90
CA ALA A 82 -6.20 -0.74 -8.21
C ALA A 82 -5.20 -0.04 -9.16
N CYS A 83 -5.08 -0.56 -10.38
CA CYS A 83 -4.20 -0.04 -11.43
C CYS A 83 -5.00 0.14 -12.73
N PRO A 84 -4.88 1.28 -13.44
CA PRO A 84 -5.54 1.44 -14.73
C PRO A 84 -5.15 0.32 -15.69
N LYS A 85 -6.10 -0.19 -16.48
CA LYS A 85 -5.84 -1.33 -17.39
C LYS A 85 -4.80 -1.02 -18.47
N THR A 86 -4.57 0.27 -18.74
CA THR A 86 -3.58 0.74 -19.71
C THR A 86 -2.14 0.72 -19.18
N VAL A 87 -1.95 0.53 -17.87
CA VAL A 87 -0.63 0.56 -17.24
C VAL A 87 -0.16 -0.87 -17.03
N GLN A 88 0.96 -1.23 -17.65
CA GLN A 88 1.64 -2.49 -17.36
C GLN A 88 2.50 -2.33 -16.12
N LEU A 89 2.28 -3.18 -15.13
CA LEU A 89 3.05 -3.14 -13.88
C LEU A 89 4.38 -3.90 -14.05
N PRO A 90 5.54 -3.23 -13.87
CA PRO A 90 6.82 -3.92 -13.77
C PRO A 90 6.84 -4.81 -12.52
N ASP A 91 7.66 -5.86 -12.51
CA ASP A 91 7.86 -6.66 -11.30
C ASP A 91 8.47 -5.79 -10.17
N PRO A 92 7.78 -5.61 -9.03
CA PRO A 92 8.23 -4.74 -7.95
C PRO A 92 9.51 -5.23 -7.24
N PHE A 93 9.89 -6.51 -7.35
CA PHE A 93 11.06 -7.07 -6.65
C PHE A 93 12.37 -6.93 -7.43
N SER A 94 12.26 -6.81 -8.76
CA SER A 94 13.36 -6.50 -9.68
C SER A 94 13.42 -5.03 -10.09
N PHE A 95 12.36 -4.26 -9.86
CA PHE A 95 12.32 -2.84 -10.20
C PHE A 95 13.32 -2.01 -9.39
N ASN A 96 14.18 -1.25 -10.08
CA ASN A 96 15.08 -0.31 -9.45
C ASN A 96 14.58 1.13 -9.67
N LEU A 97 14.19 1.80 -8.58
CA LEU A 97 13.59 3.13 -8.60
C LEU A 97 14.49 4.21 -9.24
N LYS A 98 15.82 4.03 -9.21
CA LYS A 98 16.79 4.99 -9.78
C LYS A 98 17.22 4.66 -11.21
N MET A 99 17.25 3.38 -11.57
CA MET A 99 17.81 2.94 -12.85
C MET A 99 16.77 2.71 -13.94
N ASN A 100 15.47 2.60 -13.58
CA ASN A 100 14.39 2.37 -14.53
C ASN A 100 13.49 3.61 -14.62
N PRO A 101 13.78 4.59 -15.51
CA PRO A 101 12.83 5.65 -15.80
C PRO A 101 11.65 5.04 -16.56
N ILE A 102 10.47 5.02 -15.93
CA ILE A 102 9.22 4.65 -16.59
C ILE A 102 8.41 5.91 -16.92
N PRO A 103 7.85 6.03 -18.13
CA PRO A 103 7.20 7.26 -18.59
C PRO A 103 6.02 7.67 -17.70
N GLU A 104 5.37 6.71 -17.05
CA GLU A 104 4.25 6.92 -16.13
C GLU A 104 4.64 7.82 -14.94
N PHE A 105 5.91 7.85 -14.52
CA PHE A 105 6.38 8.74 -13.44
C PHE A 105 6.29 10.22 -13.77
N GLN A 106 6.03 10.60 -15.02
CA GLN A 106 5.78 11.98 -15.42
C GLN A 106 4.28 12.31 -15.47
N ILE A 107 3.42 11.31 -15.40
CA ILE A 107 1.98 11.44 -15.57
C ILE A 107 1.32 11.46 -14.19
N PRO A 108 0.65 12.57 -13.78
CA PRO A 108 -0.10 12.57 -12.54
C PRO A 108 -1.32 11.64 -12.65
N PRO A 109 -1.67 10.92 -11.57
CA PRO A 109 -2.85 10.08 -11.58
C PRO A 109 -4.11 10.94 -11.68
N ARG A 110 -5.17 10.40 -12.28
CA ARG A 110 -6.49 11.03 -12.24
C ARG A 110 -7.08 10.91 -10.84
N ILE A 111 -7.60 12.02 -10.31
CA ILE A 111 -8.23 12.11 -9.00
C ILE A 111 -9.55 12.85 -9.18
N VAL A 112 -10.63 12.34 -8.59
CA VAL A 112 -11.92 13.03 -8.59
C VAL A 112 -11.79 14.43 -7.99
N VAL A 113 -12.40 15.40 -8.66
CA VAL A 113 -12.41 16.81 -8.27
C VAL A 113 -12.96 16.96 -6.85
N GLY A 114 -12.21 17.63 -5.97
CA GLY A 114 -12.63 17.94 -4.59
C GLY A 114 -11.64 17.54 -3.49
N SER A 115 -10.74 16.58 -3.73
CA SER A 115 -9.78 16.14 -2.70
C SER A 115 -8.81 17.24 -2.26
N THR A 116 -8.37 18.10 -3.19
CA THR A 116 -7.53 19.28 -2.92
C THR A 116 -8.33 20.51 -2.50
N GLN A 117 -9.62 20.60 -2.87
CA GLN A 117 -10.48 21.75 -2.57
C GLN A 117 -10.83 21.89 -1.07
N ARG A 118 -10.52 20.88 -0.26
CA ARG A 118 -10.71 20.94 1.20
C ARG A 118 -9.61 21.72 1.91
N LEU A 119 -8.50 22.01 1.22
CA LEU A 119 -7.45 22.85 1.76
C LEU A 119 -7.88 24.33 1.65
N PRO A 120 -7.98 25.08 2.75
CA PRO A 120 -8.27 26.51 2.69
C PRO A 120 -7.24 27.26 1.86
N ASP A 121 -7.69 28.16 0.97
CA ASP A 121 -6.83 28.91 0.04
C ASP A 121 -5.70 29.67 0.73
N ILE A 122 -5.96 30.20 1.93
CA ILE A 122 -4.96 30.90 2.75
C ILE A 122 -3.81 29.95 3.12
N ILE A 123 -4.12 28.71 3.48
CA ILE A 123 -3.12 27.68 3.82
C ILE A 123 -2.39 27.25 2.55
N GLY A 124 -3.12 27.00 1.46
CA GLY A 124 -2.52 26.66 0.16
C GLY A 124 -1.51 27.71 -0.30
N SER A 125 -1.86 29.00 -0.18
CA SER A 125 -0.98 30.12 -0.55
C SER A 125 0.29 30.19 0.30
N LYS A 126 0.16 30.04 1.63
CA LYS A 126 1.33 29.99 2.53
C LYS A 126 2.23 28.79 2.23
N VAL A 127 1.65 27.63 1.89
CA VAL A 127 2.42 26.45 1.49
C VAL A 127 3.17 26.71 0.19
N LEU A 128 2.53 27.30 -0.83
CA LEU A 128 3.20 27.65 -2.08
C LEU A 128 4.36 28.63 -1.87
N GLU A 129 4.16 29.65 -1.04
CA GLU A 129 5.23 30.58 -0.64
C GLU A 129 6.39 29.83 0.03
N TYR A 130 6.09 28.92 0.94
CA TYR A 130 7.11 28.11 1.61
C TYR A 130 7.87 27.20 0.65
N LEU A 131 7.16 26.59 -0.31
CA LEU A 131 7.81 25.76 -1.32
C LEU A 131 8.79 26.60 -2.17
N ALA A 132 8.45 27.84 -2.48
CA ALA A 132 9.29 28.74 -3.25
C ALA A 132 10.53 29.24 -2.49
N CYS A 133 10.36 29.71 -1.25
CA CYS A 133 11.44 30.43 -0.54
C CYS A 133 11.67 30.02 0.93
N ARG A 134 11.01 28.96 1.40
CA ARG A 134 11.05 28.47 2.81
C ARG A 134 10.57 29.50 3.83
N GLN A 135 9.67 30.39 3.41
CA GLN A 135 8.99 31.36 4.26
C GLN A 135 7.46 31.15 4.23
N PRO A 136 6.74 31.46 5.31
CA PRO A 136 7.27 31.89 6.60
C PRO A 136 7.82 30.71 7.42
N THR A 137 8.90 30.90 8.18
CA THR A 137 9.52 29.81 8.96
C THR A 137 8.60 29.21 10.02
N ILE A 138 7.60 29.97 10.48
CA ILE A 138 6.58 29.52 11.47
C ILE A 138 5.51 28.60 10.88
N LEU A 139 5.45 28.47 9.54
CA LEU A 139 4.42 27.68 8.86
C LEU A 139 4.24 26.25 9.42
N PRO A 140 5.30 25.47 9.70
CA PRO A 140 5.14 24.11 10.23
C PRO A 140 4.38 24.07 11.58
N GLU A 141 4.65 25.03 12.48
CA GLU A 141 3.97 25.15 13.76
C GLU A 141 2.50 25.56 13.58
N GLU A 142 2.24 26.49 12.66
CA GLU A 142 0.87 26.90 12.32
C GLU A 142 0.07 25.73 11.73
N LEU A 143 0.67 24.97 10.80
CA LEU A 143 0.04 23.79 10.21
C LEU A 143 -0.25 22.74 11.28
N ALA A 144 0.70 22.44 12.17
CA ALA A 144 0.49 21.49 13.25
C ALA A 144 -0.70 21.87 14.15
N LYS A 145 -0.85 23.16 14.48
CA LYS A 145 -1.98 23.67 15.26
C LYS A 145 -3.31 23.57 14.50
N VAL A 146 -3.32 23.93 13.22
CA VAL A 146 -4.53 23.90 12.37
C VAL A 146 -5.03 22.48 12.14
N LEU A 147 -4.13 21.49 12.14
CA LEU A 147 -4.50 20.09 11.97
C LEU A 147 -5.17 19.47 13.21
N VAL A 148 -5.02 20.08 14.39
CA VAL A 148 -5.61 19.57 15.64
C VAL A 148 -7.08 19.98 15.74
N LEU A 149 -7.94 19.01 16.04
CA LEU A 149 -9.36 19.22 16.28
C LEU A 149 -9.60 19.74 17.70
N ASN A 150 -10.72 20.44 17.88
CA ASN A 150 -11.21 20.71 19.23
C ASN A 150 -11.64 19.39 19.92
N PRO A 151 -11.69 19.34 21.26
CA PRO A 151 -11.99 18.10 22.00
C PRO A 151 -13.35 17.46 21.66
N MET A 152 -14.35 18.27 21.26
CA MET A 152 -15.68 17.78 20.92
C MET A 152 -15.65 17.02 19.59
N ASP A 153 -15.03 17.60 18.56
CA ASP A 153 -14.88 16.98 17.25
C ASP A 153 -13.94 15.77 17.31
N ALA A 154 -12.89 15.85 18.13
CA ALA A 154 -11.96 14.74 18.34
C ALA A 154 -12.67 13.49 18.87
N LYS A 155 -13.63 13.67 19.80
CA LYS A 155 -14.43 12.57 20.36
C LYS A 155 -15.35 11.94 19.31
N VAL A 156 -15.92 12.75 18.42
CA VAL A 156 -16.81 12.27 17.34
C VAL A 156 -16.03 11.48 16.29
N GLN A 157 -14.86 11.97 15.89
CA GLN A 157 -14.02 11.33 14.85
C GLN A 157 -13.18 10.16 15.42
N GLY A 158 -12.92 10.17 16.73
CA GLY A 158 -12.03 9.24 17.41
C GLY A 158 -10.57 9.43 17.01
N SER A 159 -10.18 10.67 16.72
CA SER A 159 -8.81 11.10 16.47
C SER A 159 -8.68 12.56 16.87
N ASN A 160 -7.53 12.96 17.40
CA ASN A 160 -7.27 14.36 17.76
C ASN A 160 -6.98 15.25 16.54
N TYR A 161 -6.88 14.67 15.35
CA TYR A 161 -6.47 15.36 14.13
C TYR A 161 -7.57 15.36 13.07
N ASN A 162 -7.63 16.44 12.29
CA ASN A 162 -8.46 16.52 11.10
C ASN A 162 -7.81 15.72 9.97
N ILE A 163 -8.11 14.43 9.90
CA ILE A 163 -7.52 13.49 8.92
C ILE A 163 -7.81 13.94 7.48
N LEU A 164 -8.99 14.50 7.21
CA LEU A 164 -9.36 14.96 5.86
C LEU A 164 -8.50 16.15 5.42
N LEU A 165 -8.30 17.12 6.32
CA LEU A 165 -7.44 18.27 6.06
C LEU A 165 -5.98 17.85 5.92
N LEU A 166 -5.51 16.91 6.75
CA LEU A 166 -4.18 16.34 6.65
C LEU A 166 -3.95 15.68 5.28
N ASN A 167 -4.87 14.81 4.85
CA ASN A 167 -4.78 14.15 3.55
C ASN A 167 -4.77 15.15 2.40
N ALA A 168 -5.61 16.18 2.46
CA ALA A 168 -5.64 17.25 1.47
C ALA A 168 -4.33 18.05 1.42
N LEU A 169 -3.77 18.40 2.59
CA LEU A 169 -2.49 19.10 2.73
C LEU A 169 -1.34 18.29 2.14
N ILE A 170 -1.24 17.00 2.49
CA ILE A 170 -0.17 16.13 2.00
C ILE A 170 -0.25 15.95 0.50
N LEU A 171 -1.44 15.68 -0.04
CA LEU A 171 -1.65 15.63 -1.49
C LEU A 171 -1.29 16.95 -2.16
N PHE A 172 -1.70 18.09 -1.61
CA PHE A 172 -1.40 19.40 -2.16
C PHE A 172 0.11 19.66 -2.22
N ILE A 173 0.84 19.43 -1.13
CA ILE A 173 2.30 19.60 -1.10
C ILE A 173 2.95 18.70 -2.16
N GLY A 174 2.56 17.42 -2.23
CA GLY A 174 3.13 16.50 -3.22
C GLY A 174 2.78 16.86 -4.65
N ASP A 175 1.58 17.37 -4.89
CA ASP A 175 1.16 17.80 -6.21
C ASP A 175 1.90 19.06 -6.68
N GLN A 176 2.23 19.99 -5.78
CA GLN A 176 3.01 21.18 -6.11
C GLN A 176 4.52 20.89 -6.22
N ALA A 177 5.02 19.95 -5.42
CA ALA A 177 6.45 19.65 -5.34
C ALA A 177 6.93 18.61 -6.38
N LYS A 178 6.03 17.82 -6.97
CA LYS A 178 6.40 16.86 -8.01
C LYS A 178 7.02 17.58 -9.21
N SER A 179 8.14 17.08 -9.71
CA SER A 179 8.76 17.56 -10.94
C SER A 179 9.14 16.39 -11.83
N PRO A 180 8.96 16.49 -13.16
CA PRO A 180 9.46 15.50 -14.11
C PRO A 180 10.98 15.34 -14.08
N SER A 181 11.72 16.39 -13.69
CA SER A 181 13.19 16.40 -13.69
C SER A 181 13.81 15.78 -12.43
N SER A 182 13.09 15.81 -11.31
CA SER A 182 13.60 15.33 -10.03
C SER A 182 12.43 15.04 -9.08
N PRO A 183 12.40 13.86 -8.44
CA PRO A 183 11.44 13.58 -7.37
C PRO A 183 11.78 14.31 -6.07
N TYR A 184 12.93 14.99 -5.99
CA TYR A 184 13.38 15.73 -4.81
C TYR A 184 13.05 17.21 -4.94
N HIS A 185 12.28 17.70 -3.96
CA HIS A 185 11.97 19.12 -3.78
C HIS A 185 12.41 19.58 -2.39
N ALA A 186 13.52 20.30 -2.31
CA ALA A 186 14.22 20.56 -1.04
C ALA A 186 13.33 21.26 0.01
N SER A 187 12.56 22.28 -0.37
CA SER A 187 11.67 23.01 0.55
C SER A 187 10.48 22.15 1.02
N ALA A 188 10.02 21.20 0.21
CA ALA A 188 8.94 20.30 0.59
C ALA A 188 9.43 19.25 1.60
N GLN A 189 10.64 18.73 1.39
CA GLN A 189 11.28 17.81 2.34
C GLN A 189 11.55 18.50 3.69
N ASP A 190 12.04 19.74 3.65
CA ASP A 190 12.22 20.57 4.86
C ASP A 190 10.90 20.80 5.59
N LEU A 191 9.83 21.13 4.85
CA LEU A 191 8.49 21.30 5.41
C LEU A 191 7.98 20.01 6.08
N PHE A 192 8.13 18.85 5.42
CA PHE A 192 7.72 17.57 6.01
C PHE A 192 8.50 17.23 7.27
N LEU A 193 9.83 17.41 7.27
CA LEU A 193 10.67 17.14 8.45
C LEU A 193 10.32 18.06 9.62
N LYS A 194 10.10 19.35 9.37
CA LYS A 194 9.71 20.29 10.42
C LYS A 194 8.32 19.98 10.94
N LEU A 195 7.35 19.74 10.05
CA LEU A 195 5.99 19.39 10.46
C LEU A 195 5.96 18.11 11.31
N ILE A 196 6.74 17.08 10.96
CA ILE A 196 6.86 15.85 11.76
C ILE A 196 7.37 16.13 13.19
N LYS A 197 8.25 17.13 13.37
CA LYS A 197 8.77 17.52 14.69
C LYS A 197 7.72 18.22 15.55
N GLU A 198 6.79 18.95 14.90
CA GLU A 198 5.70 19.65 15.58
C GLU A 198 4.51 18.72 15.92
N LEU A 199 4.41 17.57 15.26
CA LEU A 199 3.34 16.60 15.49
C LEU A 199 3.68 15.64 16.63
N ASN A 200 2.66 15.23 17.37
CA ASN A 200 2.78 14.15 18.35
C ASN A 200 2.86 12.78 17.64
N GLU A 201 2.83 11.69 18.41
CA GLU A 201 2.84 10.33 17.88
C GLU A 201 1.71 10.03 16.89
N GLU A 202 0.47 10.33 17.28
CA GLU A 202 -0.71 10.11 16.47
C GLU A 202 -0.64 10.92 15.15
N GLY A 203 -0.30 12.20 15.22
CA GLY A 203 -0.18 13.08 14.06
C GLY A 203 0.90 12.62 13.09
N CYS A 204 2.06 12.20 13.61
CA CYS A 204 3.15 11.66 12.81
C CYS A 204 2.72 10.37 12.09
N TYR A 205 2.06 9.44 12.80
CA TYR A 205 1.54 8.20 12.21
C TYR A 205 0.52 8.48 11.10
N LEU A 206 -0.42 9.41 11.34
CA LEU A 206 -1.43 9.80 10.36
C LEU A 206 -0.81 10.46 9.12
N MET A 207 0.19 11.34 9.31
CA MET A 207 0.88 12.01 8.22
C MET A 207 1.65 11.02 7.34
N LEU A 208 2.39 10.09 7.95
CA LEU A 208 3.10 9.04 7.21
C LEU A 208 2.12 8.11 6.47
N ASN A 209 0.97 7.80 7.09
CA ASN A 209 -0.10 7.06 6.41
C ASN A 209 -0.68 7.82 5.22
N ALA A 210 -0.87 9.14 5.35
CA ALA A 210 -1.33 10.00 4.25
C ALA A 210 -0.34 9.98 3.07
N MET A 211 0.96 10.08 3.34
CA MET A 211 2.01 9.94 2.32
C MET A 211 1.98 8.54 1.67
N ALA A 212 1.87 7.49 2.49
CA ALA A 212 1.86 6.10 2.01
C ALA A 212 0.62 5.76 1.17
N ASN A 213 -0.50 6.48 1.33
CA ASN A 213 -1.69 6.31 0.47
C ASN A 213 -1.43 6.67 -0.99
N HIS A 214 -0.36 7.41 -1.29
CA HIS A 214 0.02 7.74 -2.65
C HIS A 214 0.97 6.72 -3.28
N LEU A 215 1.39 5.68 -2.54
CA LEU A 215 2.23 4.58 -3.06
C LEU A 215 1.37 3.53 -3.78
N ARG A 216 0.90 3.82 -5.00
CA ARG A 216 -0.05 3.01 -5.78
C ARG A 216 0.63 2.42 -7.03
N TYR A 217 -0.06 2.37 -8.17
CA TYR A 217 0.54 2.03 -9.46
C TYR A 217 1.57 3.09 -9.92
N PRO A 218 2.42 2.81 -10.93
CA PRO A 218 3.30 3.81 -11.54
C PRO A 218 2.59 5.11 -11.93
N ASN A 219 2.93 6.22 -11.25
CA ASN A 219 2.47 7.57 -11.59
C ASN A 219 3.39 8.61 -10.92
N ALA A 220 3.24 9.89 -11.28
CA ALA A 220 4.07 10.97 -10.74
C ALA A 220 3.97 11.15 -9.22
N HIS A 221 2.80 10.93 -8.62
CA HIS A 221 2.64 11.02 -7.16
C HIS A 221 3.33 9.86 -6.46
N THR A 222 3.15 8.63 -6.96
CA THR A 222 3.82 7.44 -6.41
C THR A 222 5.34 7.60 -6.44
N TYR A 223 5.88 8.12 -7.54
CA TYR A 223 7.31 8.40 -7.64
C TYR A 223 7.78 9.43 -6.59
N TYR A 224 7.08 10.57 -6.50
CA TYR A 224 7.40 11.62 -5.55
C TYR A 224 7.32 11.17 -4.09
N PHE A 225 6.23 10.50 -3.69
CA PHE A 225 6.02 10.08 -2.30
C PHE A 225 6.91 8.90 -1.91
N SER A 226 7.23 8.00 -2.85
CA SER A 226 8.24 6.95 -2.62
C SER A 226 9.59 7.58 -2.29
N TYR A 227 10.06 8.50 -3.13
CA TYR A 227 11.33 9.20 -2.88
C TYR A 227 11.28 10.02 -1.58
N SER A 228 10.17 10.72 -1.32
CA SER A 228 10.00 11.53 -0.11
C SER A 228 10.11 10.69 1.17
N LEU A 229 9.42 9.54 1.25
CA LEU A 229 9.50 8.66 2.42
C LEU A 229 10.90 8.09 2.62
N LEU A 230 11.57 7.68 1.55
CA LEU A 230 12.95 7.19 1.59
C LEU A 230 13.94 8.30 2.01
N ASN A 231 13.71 9.54 1.56
CA ASN A 231 14.50 10.69 1.96
C ASN A 231 14.28 11.04 3.42
N LEU A 232 13.03 11.08 3.89
CA LEU A 232 12.70 11.25 5.31
C LEU A 232 13.35 10.18 6.18
N PHE A 233 13.39 8.92 5.73
CA PHE A 233 14.10 7.86 6.44
C PHE A 233 15.60 8.15 6.56
N THR A 234 16.21 8.71 5.50
CA THR A 234 17.65 9.04 5.49
C THR A 234 17.96 10.23 6.39
N GLU A 235 17.16 11.29 6.29
CA GLU A 235 17.30 12.57 7.01
C GLU A 235 16.76 12.49 8.45
N ALA A 236 16.11 11.39 8.83
CA ALA A 236 15.52 11.22 10.14
C ALA A 236 16.58 11.34 11.25
N PRO A 237 16.46 12.34 12.15
CA PRO A 237 17.47 12.60 13.18
C PRO A 237 17.47 11.53 14.28
N THR A 238 16.35 10.84 14.47
CA THR A 238 16.17 9.84 15.53
C THR A 238 15.72 8.49 14.96
N GLY A 239 16.04 7.41 15.67
CA GLY A 239 15.53 6.07 15.36
C GLY A 239 14.01 5.95 15.45
N ILE A 240 13.35 6.88 16.17
CA ILE A 240 11.89 6.93 16.31
C ILE A 240 11.21 7.16 14.97
N LEU A 241 11.61 8.21 14.24
CA LEU A 241 11.00 8.50 12.93
C LEU A 241 11.28 7.38 11.92
N LYS A 242 12.50 6.83 11.92
CA LYS A 242 12.85 5.68 11.07
C LYS A 242 11.93 4.50 11.37
N GLY A 243 11.76 4.15 12.65
CA GLY A 243 10.89 3.04 13.03
C GLY A 243 9.41 3.29 12.72
N ARG A 244 8.92 4.53 12.81
CA ARG A 244 7.55 4.87 12.40
C ARG A 244 7.34 4.75 10.89
N ILE A 245 8.30 5.20 10.08
CA ILE A 245 8.26 5.00 8.62
C ILE A 245 8.24 3.50 8.32
N THR A 246 9.11 2.71 8.96
CA THR A 246 9.13 1.25 8.84
C THR A 246 7.78 0.65 9.22
N HIS A 247 7.23 1.01 10.37
CA HIS A 247 5.96 0.50 10.85
C HIS A 247 4.83 0.77 9.85
N VAL A 248 4.70 2.00 9.34
CA VAL A 248 3.65 2.37 8.36
C VAL A 248 3.78 1.62 7.04
N LEU A 249 5.00 1.40 6.55
CA LEU A 249 5.20 0.65 5.31
C LEU A 249 4.92 -0.84 5.52
N LEU A 250 5.41 -1.40 6.62
CA LEU A 250 5.38 -2.84 6.86
C LEU A 250 4.04 -3.35 7.40
N GLU A 251 3.32 -2.59 8.23
CA GLU A 251 1.96 -2.96 8.68
C GLU A 251 1.02 -3.21 7.48
N ARG A 252 1.25 -2.48 6.38
CA ARG A 252 0.52 -2.62 5.12
C ARG A 252 0.95 -3.84 4.30
N LEU A 253 2.12 -4.41 4.52
CA LEU A 253 2.59 -5.61 3.81
C LEU A 253 2.21 -6.92 4.51
N PHE A 254 1.90 -6.89 5.81
CA PHE A 254 1.56 -8.09 6.57
C PHE A 254 0.08 -8.46 6.58
N VAL A 255 -0.76 -7.64 5.99
CA VAL A 255 -2.11 -8.08 5.64
C VAL A 255 -2.07 -8.97 4.40
N SER A 256 -3.09 -9.81 4.27
CA SER A 256 -3.28 -10.65 3.08
C SER A 256 -3.41 -9.80 1.80
N PRO A 257 -2.95 -10.31 0.64
CA PRO A 257 -2.89 -9.58 -0.62
C PRO A 257 -4.28 -9.14 -1.12
N PRO A 258 -4.36 -8.13 -2.03
CA PRO A 258 -3.24 -7.53 -2.78
C PRO A 258 -2.49 -6.45 -2.00
N HIS A 259 -1.28 -6.11 -2.47
CA HIS A 259 -0.46 -5.02 -1.95
C HIS A 259 -0.25 -3.96 -3.03
N PRO A 260 -0.30 -2.65 -2.70
CA PRO A 260 -0.06 -1.61 -3.69
C PRO A 260 1.36 -1.70 -4.29
N TRP A 261 1.49 -1.56 -5.61
CA TRP A 261 2.77 -1.74 -6.30
C TRP A 261 3.88 -0.82 -5.76
N GLY A 262 3.58 0.48 -5.62
CA GLY A 262 4.52 1.47 -5.12
C GLY A 262 4.89 1.25 -3.66
N LEU A 263 4.01 0.65 -2.86
CA LEU A 263 4.31 0.26 -1.48
C LEU A 263 5.37 -0.85 -1.46
N LEU A 264 5.20 -1.87 -2.31
CA LEU A 264 6.18 -2.95 -2.47
C LEU A 264 7.52 -2.39 -2.94
N VAL A 265 7.54 -1.61 -4.04
CA VAL A 265 8.77 -0.99 -4.58
C VAL A 265 9.50 -0.16 -3.53
N THR A 266 8.77 0.69 -2.79
CA THR A 266 9.38 1.55 -1.76
C THR A 266 9.96 0.72 -0.62
N SER A 267 9.27 -0.33 -0.19
CA SER A 267 9.72 -1.19 0.92
C SER A 267 10.91 -2.08 0.51
N VAL A 268 10.90 -2.59 -0.72
CA VAL A 268 12.01 -3.34 -1.32
C VAL A 268 13.25 -2.46 -1.46
N GLU A 269 13.09 -1.22 -1.96
CA GLU A 269 14.18 -0.25 -2.10
C GLU A 269 14.77 0.10 -0.72
N LEU A 270 13.93 0.35 0.28
CA LEU A 270 14.36 0.61 1.66
C LEU A 270 15.20 -0.55 2.22
N ALA A 271 14.76 -1.79 1.99
CA ALA A 271 15.41 -2.97 2.55
C ALA A 271 16.69 -3.38 1.81
N LYS A 272 16.72 -3.29 0.48
CA LYS A 272 17.84 -3.79 -0.35
C LYS A 272 18.92 -2.74 -0.57
N ASN A 273 18.59 -1.45 -0.63
CA ASN A 273 19.57 -0.43 -0.94
C ASN A 273 20.45 -0.11 0.28
N LYS A 274 21.75 -0.39 0.15
CA LYS A 274 22.77 -0.17 1.19
C LYS A 274 22.80 1.27 1.72
N ARG A 275 22.36 2.26 0.92
CA ARG A 275 22.25 3.67 1.33
C ARG A 275 21.46 3.84 2.62
N TYR A 276 20.38 3.09 2.78
CA TYR A 276 19.50 3.23 3.95
C TYR A 276 20.00 2.45 5.16
N ASN A 277 20.92 1.50 4.95
CA ASN A 277 21.48 0.64 5.99
C ASN A 277 20.38 0.04 6.91
N PHE A 278 19.24 -0.32 6.33
CA PHE A 278 17.98 -0.57 7.02
C PHE A 278 18.12 -1.60 8.15
N LEU A 279 18.70 -2.77 7.85
CA LEU A 279 18.86 -3.88 8.81
C LEU A 279 19.84 -3.60 9.95
N ALA A 280 20.69 -2.57 9.84
CA ALA A 280 21.63 -2.20 10.91
C ALA A 280 21.00 -1.28 11.96
N HIS A 281 19.80 -0.75 11.71
CA HIS A 281 19.13 0.14 12.65
C HIS A 281 18.54 -0.64 13.81
N LYS A 282 18.76 -0.15 15.04
CA LYS A 282 18.03 -0.59 16.22
C LYS A 282 16.82 0.31 16.40
N PHE A 283 15.63 -0.25 16.30
CA PHE A 283 14.40 0.50 16.46
C PHE A 283 14.02 0.60 17.94
N PRO A 284 13.45 1.73 18.39
CA PRO A 284 12.94 1.85 19.76
C PRO A 284 11.87 0.80 20.04
N LYS A 285 11.89 0.23 21.26
CA LYS A 285 10.90 -0.77 21.71
C LYS A 285 9.47 -0.22 21.78
N ASP A 286 9.34 1.09 21.89
CA ASP A 286 8.04 1.77 21.98
C ASP A 286 7.26 1.75 20.66
N ILE A 287 7.90 1.32 19.56
CA ILE A 287 7.23 1.19 18.27
C ILE A 287 6.76 -0.27 18.11
N PRO A 288 5.47 -0.51 17.86
CA PRO A 288 4.91 -1.86 17.83
C PRO A 288 5.65 -2.80 16.86
N ASP A 289 6.15 -3.91 17.40
CA ASP A 289 6.64 -5.09 16.67
C ASP A 289 7.61 -4.85 15.49
N VAL A 290 8.29 -3.70 15.41
CA VAL A 290 9.10 -3.34 14.22
C VAL A 290 10.19 -4.37 13.91
N GLU A 291 10.83 -4.94 14.93
CA GLU A 291 11.84 -6.00 14.73
C GLU A 291 11.21 -7.25 14.08
N ASN A 292 10.05 -7.68 14.56
CA ASN A 292 9.29 -8.80 13.98
C ASN A 292 8.86 -8.49 12.53
N LEU A 293 8.45 -7.25 12.26
CA LEU A 293 8.11 -6.78 10.91
C LEU A 293 9.34 -6.82 9.98
N CYS A 294 10.50 -6.38 10.45
CA CYS A 294 11.76 -6.42 9.70
C CYS A 294 12.22 -7.86 9.40
N ASP A 295 12.09 -8.76 10.36
CA ASP A 295 12.45 -10.17 10.19
C ASP A 295 11.55 -10.84 9.15
N ARG A 296 10.24 -10.59 9.21
CA ARG A 296 9.28 -11.08 8.22
C ARG A 296 9.53 -10.47 6.84
N LEU A 297 9.85 -9.17 6.74
CA LEU A 297 10.25 -8.56 5.48
C LEU A 297 11.51 -9.22 4.92
N SER A 298 12.50 -9.48 5.77
CA SER A 298 13.73 -10.16 5.38
C SER A 298 13.46 -11.60 4.94
N GLN A 299 12.49 -12.29 5.53
CA GLN A 299 12.03 -13.61 5.08
C GLN A 299 11.31 -13.51 3.74
N MET A 300 10.42 -12.54 3.54
CA MET A 300 9.73 -12.26 2.28
C MET A 300 10.74 -11.97 1.14
N LEU A 301 11.79 -11.20 1.43
CA LEU A 301 12.86 -10.89 0.48
C LEU A 301 13.82 -12.06 0.22
N ARG A 302 14.07 -12.91 1.23
CA ARG A 302 14.93 -14.11 1.11
C ARG A 302 14.21 -15.29 0.44
N GLY A 303 12.91 -15.39 0.64
CA GLY A 303 12.04 -16.43 0.10
C GLY A 303 11.08 -15.89 -0.94
N ILE A 304 11.58 -15.57 -2.13
CA ILE A 304 10.81 -15.22 -3.34
C ILE A 304 9.79 -16.32 -3.77
N ALA A 305 9.48 -17.31 -2.91
CA ALA A 305 8.65 -18.48 -3.17
C ALA A 305 7.42 -18.67 -2.24
N LEU A 306 7.05 -17.73 -1.37
CA LEU A 306 5.78 -17.81 -0.63
C LEU A 306 4.90 -16.60 -0.92
N GLY A 307 4.10 -16.70 -1.98
CA GLY A 307 3.11 -15.69 -2.40
C GLY A 307 3.38 -15.00 -3.74
N HIS A 308 4.49 -15.33 -4.41
CA HIS A 308 4.79 -14.80 -5.74
C HIS A 308 3.70 -15.18 -6.75
N ASP A 309 3.13 -16.39 -6.67
CA ASP A 309 2.06 -16.80 -7.59
C ASP A 309 0.80 -15.96 -7.43
N GLU A 310 0.41 -15.52 -6.23
CA GLU A 310 -0.82 -14.73 -6.06
C GLU A 310 -0.63 -13.26 -6.42
N ILE A 311 0.52 -12.65 -6.08
CA ILE A 311 0.83 -11.25 -6.44
C ILE A 311 1.18 -11.15 -7.92
N ALA A 312 1.98 -12.08 -8.45
CA ALA A 312 2.26 -12.16 -9.88
C ALA A 312 1.03 -12.60 -10.68
N ALA A 313 0.16 -13.49 -10.18
CA ALA A 313 -1.12 -13.77 -10.83
C ALA A 313 -2.07 -12.57 -10.73
N PHE A 314 -2.07 -11.79 -9.66
CA PHE A 314 -2.86 -10.56 -9.57
C PHE A 314 -2.35 -9.50 -10.54
N ILE A 315 -1.03 -9.26 -10.58
CA ILE A 315 -0.38 -8.35 -11.54
C ILE A 315 -0.60 -8.85 -12.98
N SER A 316 -0.46 -10.15 -13.22
CA SER A 316 -0.71 -10.77 -14.53
C SER A 316 -2.19 -10.68 -14.90
N ALA A 317 -3.11 -10.89 -13.96
CA ALA A 317 -4.55 -10.74 -14.18
C ALA A 317 -4.95 -9.28 -14.47
N GLN A 318 -4.23 -8.30 -13.90
CA GLN A 318 -4.38 -6.89 -14.26
C GLN A 318 -3.84 -6.61 -15.68
N ASN A 319 -2.78 -7.32 -16.12
CA ASN A 319 -2.18 -7.17 -17.45
C ASN A 319 -2.94 -7.89 -18.59
N VAL A 320 -3.82 -8.85 -18.30
CA VAL A 320 -4.56 -9.66 -19.31
C VAL A 320 -5.80 -8.93 -19.89
N GLY A 321 -5.85 -7.59 -19.80
CA GLY A 321 -6.96 -6.77 -20.31
C GLY A 321 -7.11 -6.69 -21.85
N GLU A 322 -6.16 -7.22 -22.62
CA GLU A 322 -6.21 -7.21 -24.09
C GLU A 322 -6.22 -8.65 -24.64
N ASN A 323 -7.39 -9.28 -24.76
CA ASN A 323 -7.74 -10.31 -25.76
C ASN A 323 -9.10 -10.97 -25.46
N ILE A 324 -10.17 -10.18 -25.35
CA ILE A 324 -11.53 -10.71 -25.52
C ILE A 324 -12.26 -9.82 -26.52
N SER A 325 -11.85 -9.92 -27.79
CA SER A 325 -12.68 -9.57 -28.94
C SER A 325 -12.67 -10.78 -29.86
N HIS A 326 -13.85 -11.31 -30.19
CA HIS A 326 -14.14 -12.57 -30.90
C HIS A 326 -14.35 -13.79 -30.00
N ILE A 327 -15.49 -13.81 -29.30
CA ILE A 327 -16.27 -15.04 -29.19
C ILE A 327 -17.68 -14.69 -29.68
N ASP A 328 -18.05 -15.31 -30.80
CA ASP A 328 -19.33 -15.17 -31.46
C ASP A 328 -20.50 -15.46 -30.52
N ALA A 329 -21.41 -14.50 -30.42
CA ALA A 329 -22.70 -14.66 -29.80
C ALA A 329 -23.66 -15.39 -30.76
N SER A 330 -23.48 -16.69 -30.93
CA SER A 330 -24.47 -17.54 -31.60
C SER A 330 -24.33 -18.99 -31.20
N THR A 331 -25.00 -19.37 -30.11
CA THR A 331 -25.73 -20.65 -29.91
C THR A 331 -26.25 -20.69 -28.47
N ALA A 332 -27.39 -20.05 -28.23
CA ALA A 332 -28.20 -20.31 -27.05
C ALA A 332 -29.20 -21.40 -27.40
N THR A 333 -28.96 -22.63 -26.94
CA THR A 333 -29.97 -23.70 -26.90
C THR A 333 -30.04 -24.24 -25.48
N VAL A 334 -31.15 -23.90 -24.83
CA VAL A 334 -31.63 -24.45 -23.57
C VAL A 334 -32.09 -25.90 -23.80
N PRO A 335 -31.93 -26.79 -22.82
CA PRO A 335 -33.03 -27.71 -22.55
C PRO A 335 -33.45 -27.75 -21.07
N SER A 336 -34.77 -27.74 -20.90
CA SER A 336 -35.48 -27.92 -19.64
C SER A 336 -35.54 -29.39 -19.19
N MET A 337 -35.57 -29.57 -17.87
CA MET A 337 -36.33 -30.56 -17.08
C MET A 337 -36.64 -31.95 -17.69
N ASN A 338 -36.21 -33.00 -16.98
CA ASN A 338 -37.20 -33.95 -16.44
C ASN A 338 -36.70 -34.70 -15.20
N SER A 339 -37.62 -34.82 -14.26
CA SER A 339 -37.57 -35.53 -12.98
C SER A 339 -37.75 -37.05 -13.14
N THR A 340 -37.13 -37.86 -12.26
CA THR A 340 -37.78 -38.87 -11.39
C THR A 340 -36.77 -39.69 -10.57
N SER A 341 -36.86 -39.56 -9.23
CA SER A 341 -36.99 -40.63 -8.20
C SER A 341 -36.03 -41.85 -8.26
N THR A 342 -35.43 -42.38 -7.19
CA THR A 342 -35.92 -42.57 -5.81
C THR A 342 -34.79 -43.19 -4.94
N THR A 343 -34.92 -43.01 -3.62
CA THR A 343 -34.52 -43.89 -2.49
C THR A 343 -33.05 -44.13 -2.07
N ALA A 344 -32.90 -44.00 -0.73
CA ALA A 344 -32.05 -44.75 0.21
C ALA A 344 -30.75 -44.09 0.72
N ASN A 345 -30.85 -43.56 1.95
CA ASN A 345 -29.77 -43.34 2.95
C ASN A 345 -29.42 -44.67 3.66
N PRO A 346 -28.44 -44.73 4.58
CA PRO A 346 -27.04 -44.27 4.53
C PRO A 346 -26.09 -45.41 5.04
N SER A 347 -24.81 -45.09 5.29
CA SER A 347 -23.91 -45.66 6.34
C SER A 347 -22.59 -46.29 5.87
N THR A 348 -21.51 -45.75 6.45
CA THR A 348 -20.31 -46.43 6.97
C THR A 348 -19.30 -47.13 6.05
N ALA A 349 -18.06 -46.65 6.23
CA ALA A 349 -16.87 -47.42 6.63
C ALA A 349 -15.82 -47.81 5.57
N ILE A 350 -14.63 -47.25 5.83
CA ILE A 350 -13.31 -47.90 5.89
C ILE A 350 -12.69 -48.28 4.53
N ALA A 351 -11.72 -47.47 4.10
CA ALA A 351 -10.67 -47.87 3.18
C ALA A 351 -9.39 -48.16 3.98
N THR A 352 -9.01 -49.42 4.01
CA THR A 352 -7.70 -49.95 4.37
C THR A 352 -6.75 -49.89 3.16
N ALA A 353 -5.45 -50.08 3.46
CA ALA A 353 -4.36 -50.53 2.59
C ALA A 353 -3.61 -49.45 1.79
N THR A 354 -2.28 -49.40 1.68
CA THR A 354 -1.14 -49.96 2.44
C THR A 354 0.09 -49.19 1.98
N THR A 355 1.01 -48.93 2.89
CA THR A 355 2.35 -48.36 2.70
C THR A 355 3.25 -49.31 1.88
N ILE A 356 4.05 -48.79 0.94
CA ILE A 356 5.30 -49.42 0.50
C ILE A 356 6.41 -48.36 0.51
N THR A 357 7.41 -48.65 1.32
CA THR A 357 8.68 -47.93 1.55
C THR A 357 9.81 -48.55 0.73
N ALA A 358 10.78 -47.73 0.28
CA ALA A 358 12.13 -48.14 -0.12
C ALA A 358 13.06 -46.89 -0.22
N PRO A 359 14.41 -47.02 -0.20
CA PRO A 359 15.28 -46.46 0.86
C PRO A 359 16.30 -45.39 0.37
N PRO A 360 17.12 -44.79 1.26
CA PRO A 360 18.06 -43.71 0.93
C PRO A 360 19.49 -44.22 0.63
N PRO A 361 20.34 -43.43 -0.08
CA PRO A 361 21.76 -43.75 -0.25
C PRO A 361 22.65 -43.13 0.85
N PRO A 362 23.87 -43.67 1.05
CA PRO A 362 24.71 -43.41 2.23
C PRO A 362 25.68 -42.22 2.06
N PRO A 363 26.26 -41.68 3.16
CA PRO A 363 27.29 -40.63 3.11
C PRO A 363 28.72 -41.21 3.17
N LEU A 364 29.64 -40.62 2.40
CA LEU A 364 31.08 -40.82 2.51
C LEU A 364 31.73 -39.64 3.23
N SER A 365 32.65 -39.97 4.14
CA SER A 365 33.27 -39.12 5.16
C SER A 365 34.63 -38.55 4.74
N LEU A 366 34.86 -37.31 5.20
CA LEU A 366 36.10 -36.65 5.67
C LEU A 366 37.47 -37.05 5.11
N LEU A 367 38.15 -36.07 4.50
CA LEU A 367 39.60 -35.87 4.65
C LEU A 367 39.96 -34.39 4.48
N SER A 368 40.67 -33.83 5.48
CA SER A 368 41.35 -32.54 5.44
C SER A 368 42.87 -32.75 5.22
N PRO A 369 43.70 -31.69 5.20
CA PRO A 369 44.31 -31.03 4.04
C PRO A 369 45.80 -31.43 3.84
N PRO A 370 46.53 -30.74 2.95
CA PRO A 370 47.76 -30.13 3.45
C PRO A 370 48.03 -28.70 2.96
N ALA A 371 48.96 -28.08 3.68
CA ALA A 371 49.44 -26.72 3.56
C ALA A 371 50.48 -26.49 2.45
N ASN A 372 50.78 -25.20 2.28
CA ASN A 372 52.03 -24.56 1.85
C ASN A 372 52.21 -24.02 0.42
N ASN A 373 52.36 -22.69 0.42
CA ASN A 373 53.44 -21.88 -0.15
C ASN A 373 53.35 -21.28 -1.57
N SER A 374 53.77 -20.01 -1.54
CA SER A 374 54.54 -19.23 -2.53
C SER A 374 53.79 -18.30 -3.50
N GLU A 375 53.97 -17.01 -3.19
CA GLU A 375 54.55 -15.97 -4.05
C GLU A 375 53.88 -15.56 -5.36
N GLY A 376 53.65 -14.24 -5.45
CA GLY A 376 54.08 -13.45 -6.60
C GLY A 376 52.99 -12.93 -7.52
N GLY A 377 52.99 -11.62 -7.76
CA GLY A 377 52.50 -11.07 -9.04
C GLY A 377 51.64 -9.82 -8.96
N ILE A 378 52.28 -8.68 -9.21
CA ILE A 378 51.72 -7.33 -9.39
C ILE A 378 51.19 -7.18 -10.83
N ARG A 379 50.33 -6.15 -11.04
CA ARG A 379 49.90 -5.46 -12.29
C ARG A 379 48.57 -6.01 -12.85
N LEU A 380 47.57 -5.18 -13.18
CA LEU A 380 47.50 -3.77 -13.54
C LEU A 380 46.15 -3.19 -13.10
#